data_AF-A0A7V9F9W5-F1
#
_entry.id   AF-A0A7V9F9W5-F1
#
_cell.length_a   1.000
_cell.length_b   1.000
_cell.length_c   1.000
_cell.angle_alpha   90.00
_cell.angle_beta   90.00
_cell.angle_gamma   90.00
#
_symmetry.space_group_name_H-M   'P 1'
#
loop_
_entity.id
_entity.type
_entity.pdbx_description
1 polymer ?
#
loop_
_entity_poly.entity_id
_entity_poly.type
_entity_poly.pdbx_seq_one_letter_code
_entity_poly.pdbx_strand_id
1 'polypeptide(L)'
;MADRKRFPLIIKYNYVSELVRCQLCATHTSIEVGPELFRENGGAVCHECGLLYAPELVEVLPHAQRLFVEACGQLWSHERQMD
;
A
#
# COMPACT_ATOMS: atom_id res chain seq x y z
N MET A 1 -21.33 -21.38 -4.12
CA MET A 1 -20.04 -20.69 -3.93
C MET A 1 -20.37 -19.34 -3.32
N ALA A 2 -19.92 -19.07 -2.09
CA ALA A 2 -20.26 -17.83 -1.39
C ALA A 2 -19.79 -16.64 -2.22
N ASP A 3 -20.71 -15.72 -2.46
CA ASP A 3 -20.51 -14.43 -3.12
C ASP A 3 -19.45 -13.66 -2.32
N ARG A 4 -18.18 -13.81 -2.71
CA ARG A 4 -17.07 -13.06 -2.13
C ARG A 4 -17.27 -11.61 -2.58
N LYS A 5 -18.08 -10.86 -1.84
CA LYS A 5 -18.19 -9.41 -1.96
C LYS A 5 -16.77 -8.88 -2.12
N ARG A 6 -16.45 -8.38 -3.32
CA ARG A 6 -15.16 -7.73 -3.59
C ARG A 6 -14.96 -6.69 -2.50
N PHE A 7 -13.91 -6.85 -1.72
CA PHE A 7 -13.56 -5.91 -0.66
C PHE A 7 -12.79 -4.78 -1.34
N PRO A 8 -13.36 -3.58 -1.52
CA PRO A 8 -12.68 -2.53 -2.27
C PRO A 8 -11.47 -2.06 -1.45
N LEU A 9 -10.29 -2.40 -1.97
CA LEU A 9 -9.01 -1.98 -1.46
C LEU A 9 -8.39 -0.97 -2.42
N ILE A 10 -7.60 -0.05 -1.88
CA ILE A 10 -6.86 0.97 -2.60
C ILE A 10 -5.43 1.03 -2.07
N ILE A 11 -4.51 1.49 -2.91
CA ILE A 11 -3.11 1.69 -2.53
C ILE A 11 -2.93 3.14 -2.09
N LYS A 12 -2.28 3.37 -0.96
CA LYS A 12 -1.85 4.71 -0.52
C LYS A 12 -0.40 4.67 -0.04
N TYR A 13 0.28 5.81 -0.13
CA TYR A 13 1.57 6.05 0.51
C TYR A 13 1.33 6.85 1.78
N ASN A 14 1.22 6.19 2.93
CA ASN A 14 0.93 6.88 4.17
C ASN A 14 1.82 6.46 5.36
N TYR A 15 2.65 5.42 5.22
CA TYR A 15 3.55 4.88 6.27
C TYR A 15 2.88 4.73 7.65
N VAL A 16 1.56 4.51 7.71
CA VAL A 16 0.81 4.42 8.98
C VAL A 16 0.55 2.98 9.42
N SER A 17 0.83 1.99 8.57
CA SER A 17 0.45 0.59 8.82
C SER A 17 1.26 -0.08 9.93
N GLU A 18 2.42 0.49 10.28
CA GLU A 18 3.23 0.12 11.45
C GLU A 18 2.57 0.58 12.76
N LEU A 19 1.82 1.68 12.71
CA LEU A 19 1.17 2.29 13.87
C LEU A 19 -0.28 1.81 14.05
N VAL A 20 -0.86 1.18 13.03
CA VAL A 20 -2.27 0.81 12.97
C VAL A 20 -2.44 -0.67 12.67
N ARG A 21 -3.31 -1.32 13.43
CA ARG A 21 -3.67 -2.72 13.21
C ARG A 21 -4.53 -2.87 11.95
N CYS A 22 -4.31 -3.96 11.23
CA CYS A 22 -5.14 -4.38 10.10
C CYS A 22 -6.61 -4.39 10.49
N GLN A 23 -7.46 -3.73 9.72
CA GLN A 23 -8.89 -3.63 10.02
C GLN A 23 -9.63 -4.97 9.88
N LEU A 24 -9.05 -5.97 9.20
CA LEU A 24 -9.70 -7.25 8.97
C LEU A 24 -9.31 -8.33 9.99
N CYS A 25 -8.03 -8.41 10.36
CA CYS A 25 -7.52 -9.45 11.25
C CYS A 25 -6.88 -8.92 12.55
N ALA A 26 -6.84 -7.60 12.74
CA ALA A 26 -6.25 -6.93 13.91
C ALA A 26 -4.76 -7.20 14.14
N THR A 27 -4.03 -7.80 13.19
CA THR A 27 -2.58 -7.94 13.24
C THR A 27 -1.88 -6.65 12.80
N HIS A 28 -0.63 -6.43 13.23
CA HIS A 28 0.16 -5.32 12.70
C HIS A 28 0.57 -5.62 11.25
N THR A 29 0.61 -4.58 10.44
CA THR A 29 1.05 -4.70 9.05
C THR A 29 2.53 -4.34 8.97
N SER A 30 3.37 -5.21 8.41
CA SER A 30 4.78 -4.89 8.16
C SER A 30 4.89 -3.93 6.97
N ILE A 31 5.55 -2.78 7.14
CA ILE A 31 5.82 -1.82 6.03
C ILE A 31 7.15 -2.16 5.36
N GLU A 32 7.27 -3.38 4.84
CA GLU A 32 8.48 -3.76 4.10
C GLU A 32 8.53 -3.14 2.69
N VAL A 33 7.39 -2.67 2.17
CA VAL A 33 7.28 -2.29 0.75
C VAL A 33 7.05 -0.81 0.50
N GLY A 34 6.58 -0.01 1.46
CA GLY A 34 6.33 1.44 1.28
C GLY A 34 4.88 1.83 0.96
N PRO A 35 4.27 1.44 -0.19
CA PRO A 35 2.85 1.58 -0.41
C PRO A 35 2.09 0.53 0.39
N GLU A 36 0.92 0.94 0.84
CA GLU A 36 0.12 0.23 1.81
C GLU A 36 -1.30 0.03 1.27
N LEU A 37 -1.95 -1.04 1.71
CA LEU A 37 -3.33 -1.31 1.36
C LEU A 37 -4.27 -0.67 2.37
N PHE A 38 -5.28 0.00 1.85
CA PHE A 38 -6.36 0.57 2.65
C PHE A 38 -7.70 0.15 2.09
N ARG A 39 -8.70 0.14 2.95
CA ARG A 39 -10.08 0.28 2.50
C ARG A 39 -10.32 1.71 1.98
N GLU A 40 -11.28 1.86 1.08
CA GLU A 40 -11.72 3.18 0.60
C GLU A 40 -12.08 4.14 1.75
N ASN A 41 -12.65 3.63 2.84
CA ASN A 41 -13.00 4.41 4.02
C ASN A 41 -11.85 4.63 5.02
N GLY A 42 -10.61 4.26 4.69
CA GLY A 42 -9.41 4.72 5.38
C GLY A 42 -8.79 3.78 6.41
N GLY A 43 -9.21 2.52 6.54
CA GLY A 43 -8.52 1.56 7.42
C GLY A 43 -7.45 0.75 6.72
N ALA A 44 -6.29 0.60 7.37
CA ALA A 44 -5.15 -0.16 6.88
C ALA A 44 -5.46 -1.67 6.80
N VAL A 45 -4.90 -2.35 5.81
CA VAL A 45 -5.08 -3.78 5.56
C VAL A 45 -3.71 -4.43 5.36
N CYS A 46 -3.45 -5.53 6.06
CA CYS A 46 -2.19 -6.26 5.92
C CYS A 46 -2.11 -7.02 4.58
N HIS A 47 -0.90 -7.36 4.14
CA HIS A 47 -0.72 -8.08 2.87
C HIS A 47 -1.42 -9.44 2.83
N GLU A 48 -1.43 -10.20 3.92
CA GLU A 48 -2.12 -11.51 3.97
C GLU A 48 -3.63 -11.35 3.69
N CYS A 49 -4.25 -10.35 4.32
CA CYS A 49 -5.63 -9.99 4.04
C CYS A 49 -5.79 -9.46 2.61
N GLY A 50 -4.87 -8.62 2.15
CA GLY A 50 -4.82 -8.15 0.77
C GLY A 50 -4.85 -9.29 -0.24
N LEU A 51 -4.04 -10.34 -0.04
CA LEU A 51 -3.95 -11.51 -0.92
C LEU A 51 -5.26 -12.29 -0.98
N LEU A 52 -6.02 -12.32 0.12
CA LEU A 52 -7.30 -13.01 0.18
C LEU A 52 -8.42 -12.28 -0.57
N TYR A 53 -8.39 -10.94 -0.55
CA TYR A 53 -9.49 -10.10 -1.03
C TYR A 53 -9.21 -9.37 -2.35
N ALA A 54 -7.96 -9.02 -2.64
CA ALA A 54 -7.51 -8.35 -3.86
C ALA A 54 -6.03 -8.66 -4.17
N PRO A 55 -5.71 -9.91 -4.56
CA PRO A 55 -4.32 -10.33 -4.82
C PRO A 55 -3.66 -9.50 -5.91
N GLU A 56 -4.39 -9.13 -6.96
CA GLU A 56 -3.92 -8.24 -8.02
C GLU A 56 -3.40 -6.89 -7.50
N LEU A 57 -3.98 -6.34 -6.42
CA LEU A 57 -3.51 -5.09 -5.82
C LEU A 57 -2.22 -5.28 -5.01
N VAL A 58 -2.05 -6.45 -4.40
CA VAL A 58 -0.81 -6.79 -3.68
C VAL A 58 0.34 -6.92 -4.66
N GLU A 59 0.12 -7.55 -5.81
CA GLU A 59 1.13 -7.72 -6.86
C GLU A 59 1.67 -6.39 -7.40
N VAL A 60 0.86 -5.32 -7.41
CA VAL A 60 1.32 -3.98 -7.84
C VAL A 60 2.09 -3.21 -6.77
N LEU A 61 2.07 -3.61 -5.49
CA LEU A 61 2.74 -2.84 -4.42
C LEU A 61 4.25 -2.63 -4.68
N PRO A 62 5.04 -3.65 -5.07
CA PRO A 62 6.46 -3.44 -5.36
C PRO A 62 6.68 -2.53 -6.58
N HIS A 63 5.79 -2.60 -7.58
CA HIS A 63 5.84 -1.75 -8.76
C HIS A 63 5.54 -0.30 -8.41
N ALA A 64 4.50 -0.07 -7.60
CA ALA A 64 4.17 1.23 -7.08
C ALA A 64 5.39 1.78 -6.34
N GLN A 65 6.00 1.03 -5.41
CA GLN A 65 7.12 1.51 -4.59
C GLN A 65 8.26 2.02 -5.46
N ARG A 66 8.64 1.23 -6.46
CA ARG A 66 9.69 1.62 -7.41
C ARG A 66 9.35 2.92 -8.12
N LEU A 67 8.12 3.06 -8.65
CA LEU A 67 7.70 4.28 -9.33
C LEU A 67 7.72 5.49 -8.40
N PHE A 68 7.34 5.32 -7.13
CA PHE A 68 7.42 6.38 -6.13
C PHE A 68 8.88 6.79 -5.84
N VAL A 69 9.77 5.82 -5.62
CA VAL A 69 11.21 6.07 -5.42
C VAL A 69 11.82 6.75 -6.65
N GLU A 70 11.50 6.30 -7.85
CA GLU A 70 11.95 6.91 -9.11
C GLU A 70 11.45 8.36 -9.23
N ALA A 71 10.17 8.60 -8.98
CA ALA A 71 9.59 9.94 -9.03
C ALA A 71 10.22 10.89 -7.98
N CYS A 72 10.39 10.42 -6.75
CA CYS A 72 11.04 11.21 -5.68
C CYS A 72 12.54 11.43 -5.97
N GLY A 73 13.26 10.41 -6.48
CA GLY A 73 14.65 10.52 -6.87
C GLY A 73 14.87 11.52 -8.02
N GLN A 74 13.95 11.54 -8.98
CA GLN A 74 13.94 12.52 -10.08
C GLN A 74 13.70 13.95 -9.57
N LEU A 75 12.74 14.13 -8.66
CA LEU A 75 12.47 15.43 -8.02
C LEU A 75 13.73 15.98 -7.33
N TRP A 76 14.46 15.15 -6.58
CA TRP A 76 15.66 15.56 -5.85
C TRP A 76 16.88 15.80 -6.75
N SER A 77 16.90 15.20 -7.95
CA SER A 77 17.92 15.50 -8.97
C SER A 77 17.63 16.80 -9.72
N HIS A 78 16.35 17.16 -9.90
CA HIS A 78 15.94 18.40 -10.55
C HIS A 78 16.19 19.63 -9.67
N GLU A 79 15.96 19.52 -8.36
CA GLU A 79 16.25 20.62 -7.42
C GLU A 79 17.75 20.94 -7.36
N ARG A 80 18.64 19.93 -7.43
CA ARG A 80 20.10 20.13 -7.44
C ARG A 80 20.68 20.68 -8.74
N GLN A 81 19.90 20.77 -9.81
CA GLN A 81 20.32 21.37 -11.08
C GLN A 81 19.90 22.84 -11.21
N MET A 82 19.14 23.37 -10.23
CA MET A 82 18.69 24.76 -10.19
C MET A 82 19.40 25.62 -9.12
N ASP A 83 20.35 25.03 -8.39
CA ASP A 83 21.37 25.70 -7.56
C ASP A 83 22.74 25.73 -8.28
#